data_AF-A0A6M3LNR9-F1
#
_entry.id   AF-A0A6M3LNR9-F1
#
_cell.length_a   1.000
_cell.length_b   1.000
_cell.length_c   1.000
_cell.angle_alpha   90.00
_cell.angle_beta   90.00
_cell.angle_gamma   90.00
#
_symmetry.space_group_name_H-M   'P 1'
#
loop_
_entity.id
_entity.type
_entity.pdbx_description
1 polymer ?
#
loop_
_entity_poly.entity_id
_entity_poly.type
_entity_poly.pdbx_seq_one_letter_code
_entity_poly.pdbx_strand_id
1 'polypeptide(L)'
;MSTRCQIGFYDKKEDNIKDFQALIYRHSDGYPEGVIPDIEPFLKWWAKDRGLSDVEYVSARLLQYLCNQYDEDGKAFAKEMRSKNIPISKTTEELFTGTLGHGICRGFHWDIEYFYKIYPNAIEIYDVPFMDKFDEKQFKLIKTIKLEE
;
A
#
# COMPACT_ATOMS: atom_id res chain seq x y z
N MET A 1 -10.33 4.65 -12.50
CA MET A 1 -11.05 4.54 -11.21
C MET A 1 -9.99 4.50 -10.12
N SER A 2 -10.22 5.18 -8.99
CA SER A 2 -9.28 5.15 -7.87
C SER A 2 -9.51 3.89 -7.05
N THR A 3 -8.81 2.81 -7.38
CA THR A 3 -8.86 1.59 -6.58
C THR A 3 -8.16 1.85 -5.24
N ARG A 4 -8.91 1.74 -4.14
CA ARG A 4 -8.39 1.92 -2.78
C ARG A 4 -8.00 0.58 -2.18
N CYS A 5 -6.95 0.58 -1.38
CA CYS A 5 -6.57 -0.60 -0.63
C CYS A 5 -5.99 -0.25 0.74
N GLN A 6 -5.83 -1.28 1.56
CA GLN A 6 -5.11 -1.22 2.82
C GLN A 6 -4.05 -2.32 2.90
N ILE A 7 -2.95 -2.03 3.59
CA ILE A 7 -1.82 -2.94 3.78
C ILE A 7 -1.64 -3.14 5.29
N GLY A 8 -1.94 -4.35 5.77
CA GLY A 8 -1.82 -4.73 7.18
C GLY A 8 -0.53 -5.50 7.45
N PHE A 9 0.10 -5.21 8.58
CA PHE A 9 1.31 -5.87 9.05
C PHE A 9 1.01 -6.74 10.28
N TYR A 10 1.57 -7.94 10.29
CA TYR A 10 1.30 -8.99 11.28
C TYR A 10 2.59 -9.70 11.68
N ASP A 11 2.66 -10.11 12.94
CA ASP A 11 3.81 -10.88 13.43
C ASP A 11 3.81 -12.29 12.83
N LYS A 12 2.62 -12.85 12.58
CA LYS A 12 2.45 -14.24 12.14
C LYS A 12 1.43 -14.37 11.03
N LYS A 13 1.55 -15.45 10.27
CA LYS A 13 0.61 -15.81 9.22
C LYS A 13 -0.79 -16.06 9.78
N GLU A 14 -0.88 -16.65 10.97
CA GLU A 14 -2.14 -17.10 11.57
C GLU A 14 -2.91 -15.96 12.26
N ASP A 15 -2.31 -14.78 12.42
CA ASP A 15 -2.96 -13.64 13.06
C ASP A 15 -4.25 -13.28 12.31
N ASN A 16 -5.31 -12.94 13.06
CA ASN A 16 -6.58 -12.54 12.47
C ASN A 16 -6.37 -11.27 11.64
N ILE A 17 -7.09 -11.13 10.51
CA ILE A 17 -7.06 -9.91 9.68
C ILE A 17 -7.33 -8.63 10.50
N LYS A 18 -8.11 -8.70 11.59
CA LYS A 18 -8.36 -7.55 12.48
C LYS A 18 -7.21 -7.22 13.43
N ASP A 19 -6.32 -8.16 13.70
CA ASP A 19 -5.27 -8.04 14.72
C ASP A 19 -3.96 -7.51 14.12
N PHE A 20 -4.06 -6.55 13.21
CA PHE A 20 -2.89 -5.92 12.61
C PHE A 20 -2.11 -5.11 13.65
N GLN A 21 -0.78 -5.12 13.53
CA GLN A 21 0.11 -4.27 14.33
C GLN A 21 0.26 -2.86 13.71
N ALA A 22 0.15 -2.78 12.38
CA ALA A 22 0.08 -1.53 11.65
C ALA A 22 -0.81 -1.67 10.41
N LEU A 23 -1.48 -0.58 10.02
CA LEU A 23 -2.38 -0.55 8.86
C LEU A 23 -2.12 0.71 8.04
N ILE A 24 -1.62 0.52 6.82
CA ILE A 24 -1.34 1.58 5.86
C ILE A 24 -2.52 1.72 4.89
N TYR A 25 -2.91 2.95 4.62
CA TYR A 25 -3.87 3.33 3.58
C TYR A 25 -3.17 3.65 2.27
N ARG A 26 -3.78 3.29 1.15
CA ARG A 26 -3.42 3.78 -0.18
C ARG A 26 -4.68 4.25 -0.91
N HIS A 27 -4.66 5.49 -1.39
CA HIS A 27 -5.86 6.12 -1.96
C HIS A 27 -6.16 5.67 -3.40
N SER A 28 -5.14 5.36 -4.19
CA SER A 28 -5.25 5.05 -5.62
C SER A 28 -4.31 3.92 -6.03
N ASP A 29 -4.61 3.27 -7.16
CA ASP A 29 -3.82 2.16 -7.71
C ASP A 29 -3.64 0.98 -6.74
N GLY A 30 -4.68 0.70 -5.96
CA GLY A 30 -4.69 -0.36 -4.95
C GLY A 30 -4.80 -1.79 -5.49
N TYR A 31 -4.87 -1.99 -6.81
CA TYR A 31 -4.92 -3.32 -7.43
C TYR A 31 -3.53 -4.01 -7.37
N PRO A 32 -3.45 -5.36 -7.45
CA PRO A 32 -2.19 -6.08 -7.27
C PRO A 32 -1.08 -5.63 -8.20
N GLU A 33 -1.41 -5.32 -9.45
CA GLU A 33 -0.46 -4.85 -10.47
C GLU A 33 0.07 -3.43 -10.19
N GLY A 34 -0.60 -2.65 -9.32
CA GLY A 34 -0.17 -1.33 -8.87
C GLY A 34 0.58 -1.39 -7.55
N VAL A 35 0.11 -2.18 -6.59
CA VAL A 35 0.69 -2.23 -5.24
C VAL A 35 1.96 -3.08 -5.17
N ILE A 36 1.93 -4.28 -5.76
CA ILE A 36 3.03 -5.24 -5.61
C ILE A 36 4.36 -4.70 -6.17
N PRO A 37 4.41 -4.07 -7.36
CA PRO A 37 5.65 -3.47 -7.85
C PRO A 37 6.25 -2.42 -6.90
N ASP A 38 5.41 -1.72 -6.12
CA ASP A 38 5.86 -0.68 -5.20
C ASP A 38 6.39 -1.27 -3.88
N ILE A 39 5.74 -2.30 -3.34
CA ILE A 39 6.07 -2.81 -2.00
C ILE A 39 7.03 -4.00 -2.00
N GLU A 40 6.95 -4.90 -2.99
CA GLU A 40 7.72 -6.15 -2.99
C GLU A 40 9.24 -5.91 -3.05
N PRO A 41 9.78 -5.00 -3.90
CA PRO A 41 11.22 -4.75 -3.93
C PRO A 41 11.75 -4.21 -2.60
N PHE A 42 11.03 -3.28 -1.98
CA PHE A 42 11.38 -2.74 -0.67
C PHE A 42 11.37 -3.84 0.40
N LEU A 43 10.31 -4.66 0.45
CA LEU A 43 10.17 -5.70 1.46
C LEU A 43 11.24 -6.78 1.32
N LYS A 44 11.57 -7.21 0.10
CA LYS A 44 12.67 -8.15 -0.15
C LYS A 44 14.03 -7.58 0.26
N TRP A 45 14.29 -6.32 -0.11
CA TRP A 45 15.51 -5.61 0.30
C TRP A 45 15.63 -5.51 1.82
N TRP A 46 14.55 -5.10 2.50
CA TRP A 46 14.51 -4.95 3.95
C TRP A 46 14.65 -6.29 4.67
N ALA A 47 13.95 -7.32 4.20
CA ALA A 47 14.00 -8.67 4.77
C ALA A 47 15.42 -9.24 4.77
N LYS A 48 16.21 -8.98 3.72
CA LYS A 48 17.60 -9.43 3.62
C LYS A 48 18.52 -8.83 4.69
N ASP A 49 18.29 -7.57 5.08
CA ASP A 49 19.17 -6.86 6.01
C ASP A 49 18.72 -6.98 7.46
N ARG A 50 17.41 -6.90 7.71
CA ARG A 50 16.85 -6.82 9.08
C ARG A 50 15.82 -7.89 9.41
N GLY A 51 15.28 -8.58 8.42
CA GLY A 51 14.06 -9.35 8.56
C GLY A 51 12.81 -8.47 8.70
N LEU A 52 11.65 -9.12 8.78
CA LEU A 52 10.33 -8.48 8.85
C LEU A 52 9.62 -8.68 10.20
N SER A 53 10.33 -9.14 11.22
CA SER A 53 9.76 -9.41 12.55
C SER A 53 9.48 -8.16 13.39
N ASP A 54 10.17 -7.04 13.14
CA ASP A 54 9.86 -5.74 13.75
C ASP A 54 8.83 -5.02 12.86
N VAL A 55 7.58 -5.44 12.98
CA VAL A 55 6.46 -5.07 12.10
C VAL A 55 6.13 -3.58 12.17
N GLU A 56 6.18 -2.99 13.35
CA GLU A 56 5.97 -1.55 13.54
C GLU A 56 7.05 -0.76 12.81
N TYR A 57 8.32 -1.18 12.94
CA TYR A 57 9.40 -0.44 12.31
C TYR A 57 9.40 -0.59 10.79
N VAL A 58 9.25 -1.81 10.25
CA VAL A 58 9.22 -1.99 8.80
C VAL A 58 8.00 -1.31 8.17
N SER A 59 6.84 -1.32 8.83
CA SER A 59 5.66 -0.62 8.32
C SER A 59 5.86 0.90 8.27
N ALA A 60 6.48 1.49 9.29
CA ALA A 60 6.80 2.92 9.31
C ALA A 60 7.80 3.30 8.19
N ARG A 61 8.79 2.43 7.95
CA ARG A 61 9.80 2.63 6.90
C ARG A 61 9.24 2.41 5.50
N LEU A 62 8.36 1.44 5.32
CA LEU A 62 7.63 1.27 4.06
C LEU A 62 6.73 2.48 3.79
N LEU A 63 5.97 2.96 4.77
CA LEU A 63 5.14 4.15 4.61
C LEU A 63 5.98 5.36 4.18
N GLN A 64 7.12 5.59 4.84
CA GLN A 64 8.04 6.65 4.45
C GLN A 64 8.52 6.48 2.99
N TYR A 65 8.95 5.27 2.63
CA TYR A 65 9.41 4.95 1.29
C TYR A 65 8.34 5.24 0.23
N LEU A 66 7.10 4.80 0.47
CA LEU A 66 5.97 5.01 -0.43
C LEU A 66 5.60 6.49 -0.57
N CYS A 67 5.62 7.25 0.52
CA CYS A 67 5.38 8.70 0.46
C CYS A 67 6.47 9.42 -0.34
N ASN A 68 7.74 9.07 -0.12
CA ASN A 68 8.85 9.66 -0.87
C ASN A 68 8.73 9.37 -2.38
N GLN A 69 8.44 8.13 -2.74
CA GLN A 69 8.27 7.73 -4.13
C GLN A 69 7.13 8.52 -4.80
N TYR A 70 5.99 8.63 -4.11
CA TYR A 70 4.84 9.37 -4.61
C TYR A 70 5.16 10.85 -4.85
N ASP A 71 5.86 11.50 -3.91
CA ASP A 71 6.26 12.90 -4.05
C ASP A 71 7.30 13.10 -5.17
N GLU A 72 8.20 12.15 -5.37
CA GLU A 72 9.19 12.18 -6.46
C GLU A 72 8.52 12.02 -7.83
N ASP A 73 7.60 11.07 -7.97
CA ASP A 73 6.83 10.85 -9.19
C ASP A 73 5.97 12.07 -9.54
N GLY A 74 5.35 12.67 -8.52
CA GLY A 74 4.62 13.93 -8.65
C GLY A 74 5.46 15.08 -9.21
N LYS A 75 6.68 15.26 -8.66
CA LYS A 75 7.64 16.27 -9.16
C LYS A 75 8.12 15.96 -10.57
N ALA A 76 8.38 14.69 -10.88
CA ALA A 76 8.83 14.27 -12.20
C ALA A 76 7.75 14.53 -13.27
N PHE A 77 6.51 14.16 -12.99
CA PHE A 77 5.36 14.44 -13.86
C PHE A 77 5.18 15.93 -14.11
N ALA A 78 5.22 16.75 -13.05
CA ALA A 78 5.09 18.21 -13.18
C ALA A 78 6.21 18.80 -14.07
N LYS A 79 7.44 18.31 -13.91
CA LYS A 79 8.58 18.72 -14.75
C LYS A 79 8.39 18.32 -16.22
N GLU A 80 7.91 17.12 -16.49
CA GLU A 80 7.65 16.62 -17.85
C GLU A 80 6.55 17.44 -18.55
N MET A 81 5.45 17.71 -17.86
CA MET A 81 4.34 18.47 -18.44
C MET A 81 4.76 19.91 -18.77
N ARG A 82 5.56 20.54 -17.92
CA ARG A 82 6.16 21.86 -18.18
C ARG A 82 7.08 21.84 -19.39
N SER A 83 7.91 20.80 -19.56
CA SER A 83 8.81 20.70 -20.72
C SER A 83 8.07 20.57 -22.05
N LYS A 84 6.83 20.04 -22.02
CA LYS A 84 5.95 19.93 -23.18
C LYS A 84 5.02 21.14 -23.38
N ASN A 85 5.17 22.21 -22.60
CA ASN A 85 4.24 23.36 -22.57
C ASN A 85 2.77 22.98 -22.38
N ILE A 86 2.49 21.86 -21.71
CA ILE A 86 1.12 21.45 -21.41
C ILE A 86 0.69 22.18 -20.13
N PRO A 87 -0.41 22.96 -20.15
CA PRO A 87 -0.92 23.62 -18.96
C PRO A 87 -1.32 22.59 -17.91
N ILE A 88 -0.75 22.73 -16.71
CA ILE A 88 -1.12 21.92 -15.55
C ILE A 88 -1.99 22.80 -14.68
N SER A 89 -3.19 22.33 -14.32
CA SER A 89 -4.01 23.07 -13.37
C SER A 89 -3.32 23.09 -12.00
N LYS A 90 -3.51 24.18 -11.24
CA LYS A 90 -2.99 24.25 -9.86
C LYS A 90 -3.49 23.08 -9.00
N THR A 91 -4.72 22.65 -9.23
CA THR A 91 -5.31 21.45 -8.64
C THR A 91 -4.55 20.17 -9.01
N THR A 92 -4.11 20.02 -10.26
CA THR A 92 -3.28 18.89 -10.70
C THR A 92 -1.91 18.91 -10.01
N GLU A 93 -1.30 20.08 -9.85
CA GLU A 93 -0.04 20.21 -9.13
C GLU A 93 -0.19 19.89 -7.62
N GLU A 94 -1.30 20.32 -7.02
CA GLU A 94 -1.67 20.02 -5.62
C GLU A 94 -2.04 18.54 -5.41
N LEU A 95 -2.63 17.87 -6.40
CA LEU A 95 -2.94 16.42 -6.35
C LEU A 95 -1.68 15.56 -6.17
N PHE A 96 -0.53 16.04 -6.65
CA PHE A 96 0.76 15.36 -6.54
C PHE A 96 1.56 15.75 -5.28
N THR A 97 0.94 16.44 -4.31
CA THR A 97 1.59 16.85 -3.04
C THR A 97 1.48 15.80 -1.92
N GLY A 98 1.32 14.52 -2.27
CA GLY A 98 1.13 13.44 -1.29
C GLY A 98 -0.28 13.37 -0.67
N THR A 99 -1.18 14.31 -0.99
CA THR A 99 -2.53 14.37 -0.40
C THR A 99 -3.46 13.24 -0.86
N LEU A 100 -3.18 12.62 -2.01
CA LEU A 100 -3.84 11.40 -2.50
C LEU A 100 -2.91 10.16 -2.46
N GLY A 101 -1.88 10.19 -1.62
CA GLY A 101 -0.90 9.11 -1.54
C GLY A 101 -1.27 8.07 -0.48
N HIS A 102 -0.40 7.98 0.52
CA HIS A 102 -0.43 6.95 1.55
C HIS A 102 -0.70 7.56 2.94
N GLY A 103 -1.24 6.76 3.85
CA GLY A 103 -1.55 7.22 5.21
C GLY A 103 -1.62 6.08 6.22
N ILE A 104 -1.97 6.43 7.46
CA ILE A 104 -2.17 5.46 8.56
C ILE A 104 -3.66 5.34 8.84
N CYS A 105 -4.13 4.10 9.01
CA CYS A 105 -5.50 3.79 9.42
C CYS A 105 -5.56 3.26 10.84
N ARG A 106 -6.63 3.61 11.56
CA ARG A 106 -6.98 3.00 12.85
C ARG A 106 -7.83 1.74 12.69
N GLY A 107 -8.33 1.48 11.49
CA GLY A 107 -9.23 0.38 11.19
C GLY A 107 -9.54 0.30 9.70
N PHE A 108 -10.30 -0.71 9.32
CA PHE A 108 -10.63 -0.93 7.92
C PHE A 108 -11.56 0.14 7.36
N HIS A 109 -11.28 0.53 6.12
CA HIS A 109 -12.15 1.39 5.34
C HIS A 109 -13.19 0.53 4.63
N TRP A 110 -14.42 1.05 4.51
CA TRP A 110 -15.54 0.32 3.90
C TRP A 110 -15.45 0.26 2.38
N ASP A 111 -14.61 1.11 1.78
CA ASP A 111 -14.49 1.32 0.33
C ASP A 111 -13.14 0.82 -0.23
N ILE A 112 -12.51 -0.16 0.43
CA ILE A 112 -11.34 -0.85 -0.14
C ILE A 112 -11.79 -1.97 -1.08
N GLU A 113 -11.04 -2.16 -2.15
CA GLU A 113 -11.23 -3.24 -3.11
C GLU A 113 -10.21 -4.37 -2.91
N TYR A 114 -9.07 -4.05 -2.30
CA TYR A 114 -8.01 -5.01 -2.01
C TYR A 114 -7.44 -4.83 -0.62
N PHE A 115 -6.97 -5.94 -0.07
CA PHE A 115 -6.23 -5.97 1.18
C PHE A 115 -4.94 -6.79 1.05
N TYR A 116 -3.85 -6.24 1.57
CA TYR A 116 -2.53 -6.86 1.55
C TYR A 116 -2.10 -7.19 2.97
N LYS A 117 -1.98 -8.48 3.27
CA LYS A 117 -1.52 -8.99 4.56
C LYS A 117 -0.04 -9.32 4.47
N ILE A 118 0.80 -8.60 5.21
CA ILE A 118 2.24 -8.80 5.26
C ILE A 118 2.60 -9.46 6.59
N TYR A 119 3.37 -10.54 6.51
CA TYR A 119 3.98 -11.24 7.65
C TYR A 119 5.37 -11.73 7.23
N PRO A 120 6.22 -12.26 8.14
CA PRO A 120 7.67 -12.29 7.94
C PRO A 120 8.22 -12.82 6.61
N ASN A 121 7.52 -13.75 5.96
CA ASN A 121 8.03 -14.43 4.76
C ASN A 121 7.11 -14.28 3.54
N ALA A 122 5.99 -13.55 3.63
CA ALA A 122 5.05 -13.47 2.53
C ALA A 122 4.12 -12.25 2.56
N ILE A 123 3.54 -11.99 1.39
CA ILE A 123 2.40 -11.10 1.17
C ILE A 123 1.22 -11.97 0.75
N GLU A 124 0.11 -11.92 1.49
CA GLU A 124 -1.18 -12.46 1.06
C GLU A 124 -2.05 -11.33 0.52
N ILE A 125 -2.61 -11.54 -0.66
CA ILE A 125 -3.43 -10.58 -1.37
C ILE A 125 -4.86 -11.06 -1.36
N TYR A 126 -5.76 -10.21 -0.89
CA TYR A 126 -7.18 -10.49 -0.80
C TYR A 126 -7.96 -9.54 -1.69
N ASP A 127 -8.88 -10.12 -2.46
CA ASP A 127 -9.98 -9.39 -3.08
C ASP A 127 -11.04 -9.11 -2.01
N VAL A 128 -11.46 -7.86 -1.91
CA VAL A 128 -12.42 -7.38 -0.92
C VAL A 128 -13.68 -6.95 -1.67
N PRO A 129 -14.79 -7.71 -1.55
CA PRO A 129 -16.03 -7.31 -2.19
C PRO A 129 -16.53 -6.00 -1.56
N PHE A 130 -17.34 -5.26 -2.31
CA PHE A 130 -18.06 -4.12 -1.75
C PHE A 130 -19.00 -4.61 -0.65
N MET A 131 -18.90 -4.03 0.56
CA MET A 131 -19.72 -4.43 1.69
C MET A 131 -20.33 -3.22 2.39
N ASP A 132 -21.62 -3.34 2.75
CA ASP A 132 -22.30 -2.35 3.59
C ASP A 132 -21.78 -2.34 5.04
N LYS A 133 -21.16 -3.44 5.48
CA LYS A 133 -20.54 -3.61 6.80
C LYS A 133 -19.26 -4.44 6.67
N PHE A 134 -18.24 -4.07 7.43
CA PHE A 134 -17.00 -4.82 7.47
C PHE A 134 -17.20 -6.27 7.96
N ASP A 135 -16.81 -7.24 7.14
CA ASP A 135 -16.78 -8.66 7.48
C ASP A 135 -15.56 -9.33 6.82
N GLU A 136 -14.52 -9.62 7.61
CA GLU A 136 -13.29 -10.25 7.11
C GLU A 136 -13.52 -11.63 6.49
N LYS A 137 -14.66 -12.29 6.78
CA LYS A 137 -14.98 -13.60 6.18
C LYS A 137 -15.26 -13.50 4.69
N GLN A 138 -15.55 -12.31 4.19
CA GLN A 138 -15.78 -12.07 2.77
C GLN A 138 -14.48 -11.81 2.00
N PHE A 139 -13.34 -11.66 2.69
CA PHE A 139 -12.06 -11.44 2.05
C PHE A 139 -11.61 -12.72 1.37
N LYS A 140 -11.42 -12.65 0.06
CA LYS A 140 -11.04 -13.81 -0.74
C LYS A 140 -9.56 -13.75 -1.05
N LEU A 141 -8.77 -14.68 -0.50
CA LEU A 141 -7.37 -14.83 -0.86
C LEU A 141 -7.26 -15.12 -2.37
N ILE A 142 -6.57 -14.25 -3.10
CA ILE A 142 -6.36 -14.39 -4.54
C ILE A 142 -4.91 -14.79 -4.88
N LYS A 143 -3.95 -14.41 -4.05
CA LYS A 143 -2.53 -14.71 -4.30
C LYS A 143 -1.70 -14.67 -3.02
N THR A 144 -0.65 -15.47 -3.00
CA THR A 144 0.42 -15.39 -2.00
C THR A 144 1.75 -15.18 -2.72
N ILE A 145 2.53 -14.20 -2.28
CA ILE A 145 3.87 -13.90 -2.79
C ILE A 145 4.87 -14.22 -1.67
N LYS A 146 5.87 -15.05 -1.97
CA LYS A 146 6.96 -15.35 -1.04
C LYS A 146 8.03 -14.25 -1.13
N LEU A 147 8.50 -13.82 0.03
CA LEU A 147 9.54 -12.78 0.16
C LEU A 147 10.95 -13.36 0.35
N GLU A 148 11.05 -14.67 0.59
CA GLU A 148 12.29 -15.43 0.56
C GLU A 148 12.64 -15.85 -0.89
N GLU A 149 13.94 -15.98 -1.20
CA GLU A 149 14.41 -16.71 -2.39
C GLU A 149 14.32 -18.23 -2.17
#